data_AF-A0A258R5Z4-F1
#
_entry.id   AF-A0A258R5Z4-F1
#
_cell.length_a   1.000
_cell.length_b   1.000
_cell.length_c   1.000
_cell.angle_alpha   90.00
_cell.angle_beta   90.00
_cell.angle_gamma   90.00
#
_symmetry.space_group_name_H-M   'P 1'
#
loop_
_entity.id
_entity.type
_entity.pdbx_description
1 polymer ?
#
loop_
_entity_poly.entity_id
_entity_poly.type
_entity_poly.pdbx_seq_one_letter_code
_entity_poly.pdbx_strand_id
1 'polypeptide(L)'
;MSLHLELGAIIDAIFADDLDSPVEQTQDAMIVRLKNGVTLDVRYAAPDAYSLRWVYGDAESGIDTAPLHQGLASFPNHFHDAGGRIMADPITRPDASPEDNLRKLIRALLDNPMLEVRDSA
;
A
#
# COMPACT_ATOMS: atom_id res chain seq x y z
N MET A 1 -20.23 -8.18 -2.77
CA MET A 1 -19.22 -8.32 -3.83
C MET A 1 -17.86 -8.53 -3.15
N SER A 2 -16.82 -8.98 -3.87
CA SER A 2 -15.49 -9.13 -3.26
C SER A 2 -14.86 -7.75 -3.07
N LEU A 3 -14.30 -7.48 -1.89
CA LEU A 3 -13.67 -6.19 -1.56
C LEU A 3 -12.61 -5.80 -2.60
N HIS A 4 -11.76 -6.74 -3.02
CA HIS A 4 -10.71 -6.48 -4.02
C HIS A 4 -11.27 -6.12 -5.40
N LEU A 5 -12.40 -6.70 -5.81
CA LEU A 5 -13.05 -6.36 -7.08
C LEU A 5 -13.60 -4.94 -7.06
N GLU A 6 -14.24 -4.55 -5.94
CA GLU A 6 -14.75 -3.19 -5.74
C GLU A 6 -13.60 -2.18 -5.74
N LEU A 7 -12.54 -2.45 -4.99
CA LEU A 7 -11.38 -1.58 -4.90
C LEU A 7 -10.65 -1.45 -6.24
N GLY A 8 -10.45 -2.54 -6.99
CA GLY A 8 -9.77 -2.44 -8.28
C GLY A 8 -10.53 -1.60 -9.30
N ALA A 9 -11.86 -1.72 -9.37
CA ALA A 9 -12.66 -0.88 -10.25
C ALA A 9 -12.57 0.61 -9.87
N ILE A 10 -12.52 0.91 -8.57
CA ILE A 10 -12.35 2.28 -8.07
C ILE A 10 -10.95 2.80 -8.41
N ILE A 11 -9.91 2.00 -8.20
CA ILE A 11 -8.51 2.38 -8.49
C ILE A 11 -8.29 2.58 -9.99
N ASP A 12 -8.81 1.69 -10.85
CA ASP A 12 -8.79 1.87 -12.31
C ASP A 12 -9.41 3.20 -12.72
N ALA A 13 -10.56 3.56 -12.14
CA ALA A 13 -11.24 4.81 -12.48
C ALA A 13 -10.51 6.06 -11.99
N ILE A 14 -9.93 6.03 -10.78
CA ILE A 14 -9.28 7.21 -10.17
C ILE A 14 -7.87 7.44 -10.76
N PHE A 15 -7.13 6.38 -11.07
CA PHE A 15 -5.71 6.44 -11.42
C PHE A 15 -5.42 5.99 -12.87
N ALA A 16 -6.43 5.97 -13.75
CA ALA A 16 -6.28 5.51 -15.15
C ALA A 16 -5.03 6.09 -15.87
N ASP A 17 -4.71 7.36 -15.64
CA ASP A 17 -3.58 8.05 -16.26
C ASP A 17 -2.22 7.72 -15.61
N ASP A 18 -2.22 7.15 -14.41
CA ASP A 18 -1.02 6.80 -13.63
C ASP A 18 -0.69 5.29 -13.70
N LEU A 19 -1.64 4.48 -14.16
CA LEU A 19 -1.50 3.03 -14.29
C LEU A 19 -0.76 2.61 -15.57
N ASP A 20 0.20 1.70 -15.43
CA ASP A 20 0.91 1.10 -16.57
C ASP A 20 0.03 0.06 -17.30
N SER A 21 -0.86 -0.60 -16.56
CA SER A 21 -1.87 -1.52 -17.06
C SER A 21 -3.12 -1.44 -16.18
N PRO A 22 -4.30 -1.88 -16.65
CA PRO A 22 -5.46 -2.07 -15.78
C PRO A 22 -5.12 -2.89 -14.53
N VAL A 23 -5.81 -2.63 -13.42
CA VAL A 23 -5.62 -3.35 -12.17
C VAL A 23 -5.89 -4.84 -12.39
N GLU A 24 -4.89 -5.67 -12.05
CA GLU A 24 -5.03 -7.11 -12.16
C GLU A 24 -5.68 -7.67 -10.90
N GLN A 25 -6.66 -8.55 -11.09
CA GLN A 25 -7.41 -9.19 -10.03
C GLN A 25 -6.99 -10.64 -9.90
N THR A 26 -6.66 -11.05 -8.69
CA THR A 26 -6.40 -12.46 -8.34
C THR A 26 -7.43 -12.92 -7.29
N GLN A 27 -7.30 -14.15 -6.80
CA GLN A 27 -8.27 -14.70 -5.85
C GLN A 27 -8.25 -13.99 -4.49
N ASP A 28 -7.07 -13.60 -4.01
CA ASP A 28 -6.83 -13.05 -2.67
C ASP A 28 -6.07 -11.71 -2.67
N ALA A 29 -5.67 -11.22 -3.84
CA ALA A 29 -4.96 -9.95 -4.01
C ALA A 29 -5.44 -9.17 -5.24
N MET A 30 -5.19 -7.86 -5.25
CA MET A 30 -5.18 -7.05 -6.46
C MET A 30 -3.75 -6.51 -6.68
N ILE A 31 -3.32 -6.47 -7.93
CA ILE A 31 -1.98 -6.01 -8.32
C ILE A 31 -2.14 -4.71 -9.11
N VAL A 32 -1.50 -3.66 -8.61
CA VAL A 32 -1.50 -2.31 -9.19
C VAL A 32 -0.12 -2.04 -9.77
N ARG A 33 -0.05 -1.75 -11.06
CA ARG A 33 1.21 -1.39 -11.74
C ARG A 33 1.18 0.07 -12.12
N LEU A 34 2.08 0.86 -11.54
CA LEU A 34 2.18 2.30 -11.77
C LEU A 34 3.22 2.59 -12.85
N LYS A 35 2.98 3.63 -13.67
CA LYS A 35 3.90 4.05 -14.75
C LYS A 35 5.28 4.47 -14.27
N ASN A 36 5.43 4.78 -12.99
CA ASN A 36 6.72 5.11 -12.39
C ASN A 36 7.57 3.88 -12.05
N GLY A 37 7.10 2.66 -12.35
CA GLY A 37 7.81 1.40 -12.12
C GLY A 37 7.48 0.70 -10.81
N VAL A 38 6.57 1.25 -9.99
CA VAL A 38 6.08 0.57 -8.78
C VAL A 38 5.09 -0.54 -9.16
N THR A 39 5.28 -1.73 -8.60
CA THR A 39 4.28 -2.80 -8.59
C THR A 39 3.82 -3.03 -7.16
N LEU A 40 2.54 -2.79 -6.88
CA LEU A 40 1.92 -2.88 -5.56
C LEU A 40 0.94 -4.06 -5.50
N ASP A 41 1.22 -5.01 -4.63
CA ASP A 41 0.36 -6.12 -4.24
C ASP A 41 -0.49 -5.70 -3.04
N VAL A 42 -1.82 -5.78 -3.19
CA VAL A 42 -2.79 -5.37 -2.17
C VAL A 42 -3.59 -6.58 -1.71
N ARG A 43 -3.50 -6.88 -0.41
CA ARG A 43 -4.29 -7.91 0.24
C ARG A 43 -5.03 -7.34 1.44
N TYR A 44 -6.36 -7.45 1.44
CA TYR A 44 -7.20 -7.18 2.61
C TYR A 44 -7.85 -8.49 3.06
N ALA A 45 -7.58 -8.92 4.29
CA ALA A 45 -8.30 -10.02 4.94
C ALA A 45 -9.61 -9.53 5.59
N ALA A 46 -9.62 -8.27 6.04
CA ALA A 46 -10.77 -7.51 6.51
C ALA A 46 -10.49 -6.01 6.26
N PRO A 47 -11.46 -5.10 6.32
CA PRO A 47 -11.23 -3.67 6.06
C PRO A 47 -10.13 -3.02 6.92
N ASP A 48 -9.91 -3.54 8.13
CA ASP A 48 -8.92 -3.10 9.11
C ASP A 48 -7.69 -4.04 9.19
N ALA A 49 -7.61 -5.08 8.35
CA ALA A 49 -6.54 -6.07 8.35
C ALA A 49 -5.99 -6.31 6.94
N TYR A 50 -4.77 -5.85 6.68
CA TYR A 50 -4.18 -5.80 5.35
C TYR A 50 -2.67 -6.03 5.32
N SER A 51 -2.21 -6.36 4.12
CA SER A 51 -0.81 -6.41 3.70
C SER A 51 -0.71 -5.73 2.34
N LEU A 52 0.03 -4.62 2.29
CA LEU A 52 0.25 -3.78 1.11
C LEU A 52 1.74 -3.79 0.82
N ARG A 53 2.18 -4.56 -0.17
CA ARG A 53 3.61 -4.77 -0.47
C ARG A 53 3.92 -4.23 -1.85
N TRP A 54 5.04 -3.54 -2.02
CA TRP A 54 5.43 -3.07 -3.34
C TRP A 54 6.92 -3.23 -3.60
N VAL A 55 7.23 -3.32 -4.89
CA VAL A 55 8.59 -3.36 -5.41
C VAL A 55 8.83 -2.14 -6.28
N TYR A 56 10.02 -1.56 -6.16
CA TYR A 56 10.53 -0.50 -7.04
C TYR A 56 12.02 -0.76 -7.32
N GLY A 57 12.34 -1.10 -8.57
CA GLY A 57 13.68 -1.60 -8.92
C GLY A 57 14.00 -2.88 -8.13
N ASP A 58 15.08 -2.86 -7.37
CA ASP A 58 15.52 -3.97 -6.51
C ASP A 58 15.05 -3.81 -5.04
N ALA A 59 14.30 -2.76 -4.73
CA ALA A 59 13.81 -2.49 -3.38
C ALA A 59 12.40 -3.03 -3.18
N GLU A 60 12.17 -3.70 -2.03
CA GLU A 60 10.85 -4.11 -1.57
C GLU A 60 10.46 -3.31 -0.32
N SER A 61 9.22 -2.90 -0.21
CA SER A 61 8.69 -2.21 0.97
C SER A 61 7.25 -2.61 1.21
N GLY A 62 6.72 -2.33 2.40
CA GLY A 62 5.38 -2.78 2.71
C GLY A 62 4.75 -2.15 3.92
N ILE A 63 3.43 -2.20 3.97
CA ILE A 63 2.64 -1.82 5.13
C ILE A 63 1.77 -3.00 5.51
N ASP A 64 1.85 -3.42 6.77
CA ASP A 64 1.10 -4.55 7.29
C ASP A 64 0.40 -4.20 8.60
N THR A 65 -0.73 -4.85 8.87
CA THR A 65 -1.38 -4.85 10.18
C THR A 65 -0.97 -6.05 11.05
N ALA A 66 -0.14 -6.96 10.51
CA ALA A 66 0.35 -8.13 11.21
C ALA A 66 1.78 -8.50 10.75
N PRO A 67 2.67 -8.98 11.64
CA PRO A 67 2.47 -9.16 13.09
C PRO A 67 2.34 -7.82 13.83
N LEU A 68 1.90 -7.88 15.09
CA LEU A 68 1.63 -6.67 15.89
C LEU A 68 2.92 -6.08 16.48
N HIS A 69 3.07 -4.76 16.36
CA HIS A 69 4.19 -3.99 16.93
C HIS A 69 3.69 -2.89 17.88
N GLN A 70 3.37 -3.27 19.12
CA GLN A 70 2.69 -2.41 20.11
C GLN A 70 3.40 -1.07 20.43
N GLY A 71 4.69 -0.95 20.17
CA GLY A 71 5.47 0.25 20.46
C GLY A 71 5.45 1.33 19.37
N LEU A 72 4.81 1.08 18.23
CA LEU A 72 4.78 2.03 17.11
C LEU A 72 3.61 3.01 17.24
N ALA A 73 3.83 4.26 16.84
CA ALA A 73 2.82 5.32 16.88
C ALA A 73 1.60 5.03 16.01
N SER A 74 1.77 4.23 14.96
CA SER A 74 0.73 3.79 14.03
C SER A 74 0.09 2.46 14.43
N PHE A 75 0.31 1.94 15.64
CA PHE A 75 -0.27 0.64 16.02
C PHE A 75 -1.78 0.57 15.70
N PRO A 76 -2.26 -0.51 15.04
CA PRO A 76 -1.58 -1.78 14.77
C PRO A 76 -0.75 -1.86 13.48
N ASN A 77 -0.92 -0.94 12.53
CA ASN A 77 -0.20 -0.97 11.25
C ASN A 77 1.24 -0.48 11.39
N HIS A 78 2.11 -0.93 10.50
CA HIS A 78 3.52 -0.59 10.49
C HIS A 78 4.10 -0.64 9.08
N PHE A 79 5.14 0.14 8.84
CA PHE A 79 5.85 0.23 7.57
C PHE A 79 7.17 -0.55 7.64
N HIS A 80 7.44 -1.34 6.61
CA HIS A 80 8.72 -1.99 6.31
C HIS A 80 9.41 -1.18 5.21
N ASP A 81 10.55 -0.59 5.52
CA ASP A 81 11.37 0.09 4.51
C ASP A 81 12.20 -0.90 3.68
N ALA A 82 12.83 -0.42 2.62
CA ALA A 82 13.70 -1.21 1.76
C ALA A 82 14.98 -1.74 2.45
N GLY A 83 15.34 -1.18 3.60
CA GLY A 83 16.42 -1.65 4.46
C GLY A 83 15.99 -2.74 5.44
N GLY A 84 14.72 -3.15 5.44
CA GLY A 84 14.15 -4.12 6.38
C GLY A 84 13.87 -3.55 7.77
N ARG A 85 13.86 -2.22 7.93
CA ARG A 85 13.49 -1.57 9.20
C ARG A 85 11.98 -1.51 9.31
N ILE A 86 11.50 -1.68 10.54
CA ILE A 86 10.09 -1.55 10.89
C ILE A 86 9.87 -0.21 11.59
N MET A 87 8.99 0.61 11.03
CA MET A 87 8.72 1.98 11.47
C MET A 87 7.21 2.22 11.57
N ALA A 88 6.84 3.34 12.18
CA ALA A 88 5.45 3.78 12.15
C ALA A 88 5.02 4.02 10.70
N ASP A 89 3.87 3.47 10.32
CA ASP A 89 3.28 3.70 9.01
C ASP A 89 2.90 5.18 8.85
N PRO A 90 3.46 5.89 7.85
CA PRO A 90 3.18 7.30 7.64
C PRO A 90 1.89 7.57 6.84
N ILE A 91 1.25 6.54 6.28
CA ILE A 91 0.19 6.68 5.28
C ILE A 91 -1.17 6.17 5.77
N THR A 92 -1.25 4.90 6.16
CA THR A 92 -2.55 4.23 6.30
C THR A 92 -3.07 4.29 7.73
N ARG A 93 -4.39 4.16 7.86
CA ARG A 93 -5.06 4.05 9.16
C ARG A 93 -6.09 2.92 9.12
N PRO A 94 -6.06 1.96 10.05
CA PRO A 94 -7.01 0.84 10.08
C PRO A 94 -8.47 1.25 10.33
N ASP A 95 -8.70 2.46 10.84
CA ASP A 95 -10.03 3.05 11.02
C ASP A 95 -10.57 3.76 9.76
N ALA A 96 -9.73 3.94 8.73
CA ALA A 96 -10.13 4.50 7.44
C ALA A 96 -10.66 3.40 6.52
N SER A 97 -11.39 3.81 5.48
CA SER A 97 -11.83 2.86 4.46
C SER A 97 -10.62 2.30 3.68
N PRO A 98 -10.68 1.04 3.20
CA PRO A 98 -9.66 0.49 2.31
C PRO A 98 -9.38 1.36 1.07
N GLU A 99 -10.42 1.98 0.51
CA GLU A 99 -10.30 2.94 -0.59
C GLU A 99 -9.43 4.14 -0.20
N ASP A 100 -9.71 4.78 0.94
CA ASP A 100 -8.95 5.95 1.40
C ASP A 100 -7.47 5.61 1.64
N ASN A 101 -7.20 4.44 2.23
CA ASN A 101 -5.84 3.97 2.47
C ASN A 101 -5.10 3.73 1.15
N LEU A 102 -5.71 3.01 0.21
CA LEU A 102 -5.10 2.76 -1.10
C LEU A 102 -4.90 4.04 -1.90
N ARG A 103 -5.87 4.97 -1.89
CA ARG A 103 -5.74 6.24 -2.59
C ARG A 103 -4.58 7.08 -2.05
N LYS A 104 -4.41 7.13 -0.73
CA LYS A 104 -3.28 7.84 -0.11
C LYS A 104 -1.96 7.16 -0.42
N LEU A 105 -1.91 5.82 -0.33
CA LEU A 105 -0.70 5.05 -0.62
C LEU A 105 -0.27 5.21 -2.08
N ILE A 106 -1.16 4.99 -3.04
CA ILE A 106 -0.83 5.12 -4.46
C ILE A 106 -0.31 6.53 -4.78
N ARG A 107 -0.95 7.58 -4.24
CA ARG A 107 -0.45 8.96 -4.41
C ARG A 107 0.94 9.16 -3.82
N ALA A 108 1.20 8.62 -2.63
CA ALA A 108 2.51 8.71 -2.00
C ALA A 108 3.57 7.95 -2.80
N LEU A 109 3.23 6.78 -3.35
CA LEU A 109 4.13 5.97 -4.17
C LEU A 109 4.41 6.59 -5.55
N LEU A 110 3.46 7.33 -6.11
CA LEU A 110 3.67 8.11 -7.33
C LEU A 110 4.72 9.22 -7.14
N ASP A 111 4.72 9.86 -5.97
CA ASP A 111 5.66 10.94 -5.61
C ASP A 111 7.02 10.40 -5.11
N ASN A 112 6.99 9.41 -4.22
CA ASN A 112 8.18 8.82 -3.60
C ASN A 112 7.99 7.30 -3.41
N PRO A 113 8.45 6.47 -4.37
CA PRO A 113 8.34 5.01 -4.30
C PRO A 113 8.97 4.36 -3.05
N MET A 114 9.94 5.02 -2.42
CA MET A 114 10.66 4.49 -1.27
C MET A 114 10.05 4.92 0.07
N LEU A 115 9.09 5.86 0.06
CA LEU A 115 8.49 6.48 1.24
C LEU A 115 9.51 6.92 2.31
N GLU A 116 10.75 7.22 1.91
CA GLU A 116 11.83 7.56 2.83
C GLU A 116 11.38 8.69 3.77
N VAL A 117 11.29 8.35 5.05
CA VAL A 117 11.11 9.36 6.09
C VAL A 117 12.43 10.11 6.12
N ARG A 118 12.44 11.36 5.64
CA ARG A 118 13.57 12.25 5.86
C ARG A 118 13.76 12.34 7.38
N ASP A 119 14.81 11.72 7.88
CA ASP A 119 15.32 12.00 9.22
C ASP A 119 15.54 13.51 9.27
N SER A 120 14.66 14.20 9.98
CA SER A 120 14.83 15.63 10.25
C SER A 120 16.02 15.72 11.20
N ALA A 121 17.19 16.03 10.65
CA ALA A 121 18.39 16.38 11.40
C ALA A 121 18.18 17.66 12.23
#